data_AF-K2DZ18-F1
#
_entry.id   AF-K2DZ18-F1
#
_cell.length_a   1.000
_cell.length_b   1.000
_cell.length_c   1.000
_cell.angle_alpha   90.00
_cell.angle_beta   90.00
_cell.angle_gamma   90.00
#
_symmetry.space_group_name_H-M   'P 1'
#
loop_
_entity.id
_entity.type
_entity.pdbx_description
1 polymer ?
#
loop_
_entity_poly.entity_id
_entity_poly.type
_entity_poly.pdbx_seq_one_letter_code
_entity_poly.pdbx_strand_id
1 'polypeptide(L)' 'MDTMKTQVANLADLLDRQMALLMDPKFNNGLPPNLSAASKARASINHGFKAVQIGVSAWTAEALKNTMP' A
#
# COMPACT_ATOMS: atom_id res chain seq x y z
N MET A 1 24.92 9.97 -6.54
CA MET A 1 23.72 9.93 -5.67
C MET A 1 22.46 9.54 -6.43
N ASP A 2 22.40 9.74 -7.74
CA ASP A 2 21.19 9.52 -8.54
C ASP A 2 20.73 8.06 -8.56
N THR A 3 21.68 7.12 -8.61
CA THR A 3 21.38 5.68 -8.51
C THR A 3 20.63 5.32 -7.23
N MET A 4 20.95 5.97 -6.10
CA MET A 4 20.31 5.70 -4.81
C MET A 4 18.85 6.17 -4.81
N LYS A 5 18.54 7.31 -5.44
CA LYS A 5 17.16 7.80 -5.58
C LYS A 5 16.32 6.81 -6.39
N THR A 6 16.86 6.32 -7.51
CA THR A 6 16.18 5.30 -8.33
C THR A 6 15.95 4.01 -7.56
N GLN A 7 16.94 3.54 -6.79
CA GLN A 7 16.80 2.34 -5.96
C GLN A 7 15.69 2.49 -4.92
N VAL A 8 15.61 3.63 -4.23
CA VAL A 8 14.57 3.90 -3.23
C VAL A 8 13.18 3.93 -3.87
N ALA A 9 13.02 4.57 -5.03
CA ALA A 9 11.72 4.62 -5.71
C ALA A 9 11.26 3.24 -6.20
N ASN A 10 12.18 2.38 -6.66
CA ASN A 10 11.87 1.00 -7.01
C ASN A 10 11.40 0.19 -5.80
N LEU A 11 12.01 0.39 -4.63
CA LEU A 11 11.58 -0.25 -3.39
C LEU A 11 10.19 0.25 -2.95
N ALA A 12 9.90 1.54 -3.13
CA ALA A 12 8.58 2.11 -2.86
C ALA A 12 7.50 1.50 -3.78
N ASP A 13 7.77 1.36 -5.09
CA ASP A 13 6.84 0.72 -6.04
C ASP A 13 6.56 -0.74 -5.69
N LEU A 14 7.60 -1.48 -5.28
CA LEU A 14 7.44 -2.84 -4.80
C LEU A 14 6.53 -2.92 -3.56
N LEU A 15 6.74 -2.02 -2.58
CA LEU A 15 5.94 -1.96 -1.36
C LEU A 15 4.47 -1.63 -1.66
N ASP A 16 4.18 -0.72 -2.58
CA ASP A 16 2.81 -0.37 -2.97
C ASP A 16 2.07 -1.55 -3.59
N ARG A 17 2.73 -2.30 -4.49
CA ARG A 17 2.16 -3.53 -5.08
C ARG A 17 1.91 -4.61 -4.04
N GLN A 18 2.83 -4.80 -3.09
CA GLN A 18 2.66 -5.76 -2.00
C GLN A 18 1.49 -5.37 -1.09
N MET A 19 1.33 -4.09 -0.79
CA MET A 19 0.17 -3.58 -0.06
C MET A 19 -1.13 -3.85 -0.82
N ALA A 20 -1.17 -3.60 -2.13
CA ALA A 20 -2.37 -3.90 -2.93
C ALA A 20 -2.77 -5.39 -2.88
N LEU A 21 -1.79 -6.30 -2.97
CA LEU A 21 -2.03 -7.74 -2.84
C LEU A 21 -2.54 -8.14 -1.45
N LEU A 22 -2.06 -7.49 -0.40
CA LEU A 22 -2.43 -7.79 0.99
C LEU A 22 -3.82 -7.25 1.37
N MET A 23 -4.20 -6.09 0.82
CA MET A 23 -5.45 -5.41 1.18
C MET A 23 -6.67 -5.98 0.45
N ASP A 24 -6.51 -6.54 -0.76
CA ASP A 24 -7.60 -7.06 -1.57
C ASP A 24 -7.91 -8.56 -1.25
N PRO A 25 -9.12 -8.87 -0.76
CA PRO A 25 -9.57 -10.25 -0.51
C PRO A 25 -9.44 -11.22 -1.68
N LYS A 26 -9.39 -10.71 -2.92
CA LYS A 26 -9.22 -11.54 -4.13
C LYS A 26 -7.83 -12.16 -4.23
N PHE A 27 -6.82 -11.53 -3.64
CA PHE A 27 -5.41 -11.91 -3.78
C PHE A 27 -4.73 -12.25 -2.44
N ASN A 28 -5.32 -11.86 -1.31
CA ASN A 28 -4.68 -11.92 0.01
C ASN A 28 -4.82 -13.27 0.77
N ASN A 29 -5.14 -14.37 0.08
CA ASN A 29 -5.21 -15.74 0.63
C ASN A 29 -6.10 -15.90 1.89
N GLY A 30 -7.26 -15.24 1.91
CA GLY A 30 -8.26 -15.41 2.98
C GLY A 30 -8.15 -14.41 4.13
N LEU A 31 -7.31 -13.39 3.99
CA LEU A 31 -7.26 -12.29 4.95
C LEU A 31 -8.47 -11.35 4.80
N PRO A 32 -8.92 -10.71 5.90
CA PRO A 32 -10.02 -9.77 5.83
C PRO A 32 -9.67 -8.53 4.99
N PRO A 33 -10.65 -7.88 4.36
CA PRO A 33 -10.43 -6.69 3.53
C PRO A 33 -9.73 -5.59 4.33
N ASN A 34 -8.71 -4.99 3.72
CA ASN A 34 -7.86 -3.97 4.35
C ASN A 34 -7.25 -4.39 5.70
N LEU A 35 -7.08 -5.69 5.94
CA LEU A 35 -6.67 -6.28 7.22
C LEU A 35 -7.50 -5.79 8.43
N SER A 36 -8.77 -5.46 8.21
CA SER A 36 -9.66 -5.02 9.28
C SER A 36 -10.07 -6.21 10.16
N ALA A 37 -9.62 -6.24 11.41
CA ALA A 37 -10.03 -7.22 12.42
C ALA A 37 -11.34 -6.83 13.14
N ALA A 38 -12.15 -5.94 12.55
CA ALA A 38 -13.37 -5.47 13.18
C ALA A 38 -14.44 -6.58 13.24
N SER A 39 -15.20 -6.60 14.35
CA SER A 39 -16.38 -7.47 14.48
C SER A 39 -17.38 -7.25 13.35
N LYS A 40 -18.14 -8.28 12.97
CA LYS A 40 -19.11 -8.24 11.85
C LYS A 40 -20.10 -7.07 11.94
N ALA A 41 -20.57 -6.74 13.15
CA ALA A 41 -21.49 -5.63 13.39
C ALA A 41 -20.89 -4.24 13.09
N ARG A 42 -19.56 -4.11 13.13
CA ARG A 42 -18.83 -2.87 12.90
C ARG A 42 -17.95 -2.89 11.64
N ALA A 43 -17.98 -3.97 10.86
CA ALA A 43 -17.13 -4.13 9.68
C ALA A 43 -17.36 -3.04 8.62
N SER A 44 -18.60 -2.55 8.48
CA SER A 44 -18.95 -1.50 7.51
C SER A 44 -18.30 -0.14 7.78
N ILE A 45 -18.04 0.18 9.05
CA ILE A 45 -17.46 1.47 9.48
C ILE A 45 -15.96 1.40 9.74
N ASN A 46 -15.39 0.20 9.83
CA ASN A 46 -13.96 0.01 10.09
C ASN A 46 -13.24 -0.39 8.81
N HIS A 47 -12.57 0.59 8.20
CA HIS A 47 -11.84 0.41 6.94
C HIS A 47 -10.41 -0.12 7.11
N GLY A 48 -9.97 -0.43 8.33
CA GLY A 48 -8.64 -0.99 8.60
C GLY A 48 -7.52 -0.13 8.03
N PHE A 49 -6.62 -0.74 7.26
CA PHE A 49 -5.45 -0.09 6.67
C PHE A 49 -5.73 0.65 5.36
N LYS A 50 -6.99 0.89 4.99
CA LYS A 50 -7.35 1.59 3.75
C LYS A 50 -6.66 2.96 3.62
N ALA A 51 -6.59 3.73 4.71
CA ALA A 51 -5.91 5.01 4.71
C ALA A 51 -4.40 4.87 4.52
N VAL A 52 -3.80 3.83 5.10
CA VAL A 52 -2.37 3.52 4.94
C VAL A 52 -2.07 3.11 3.50
N GLN A 53 -2.93 2.31 2.86
CA GLN A 53 -2.79 1.96 1.45
C GLN A 53 -2.75 3.22 0.57
N ILE A 54 -3.68 4.15 0.76
CA ILE A 54 -3.69 5.42 0.02
C ILE A 54 -2.40 6.22 0.26
N GLY A 55 -1.92 6.25 1.51
CA GLY A 55 -0.66 6.91 1.87
C GLY A 55 0.56 6.29 1.20
N VAL A 56 0.67 4.96 1.18
CA VAL A 56 1.77 4.24 0.52
C VAL A 56 1.78 4.52 -0.98
N SER A 57 0.63 4.52 -1.65
CA SER A 57 0.55 4.87 -3.07
C SER A 57 0.96 6.33 -3.32
N ALA A 58 0.58 7.26 -2.44
CA ALA A 58 0.98 8.66 -2.54
C ALA A 58 2.50 8.85 -2.37
N TRP A 59 3.11 8.21 -1.37
CA TRP A 59 4.57 8.26 -1.15
C TRP A 59 5.34 7.61 -2.29
N THR A 60 4.83 6.53 -2.85
CA THR A 60 5.41 5.87 -4.02
C THR A 60 5.40 6.80 -5.23
N ALA A 61 4.27 7.47 -5.50
CA ALA A 61 4.16 8.45 -6.57
C ALA A 61 5.15 9.63 -6.35
N GLU A 62 5.30 10.10 -5.12
CA GLU A 62 6.26 11.15 -4.77
C GLU A 62 7.72 10.70 -4.95
N ALA A 63 8.05 9.48 -4.50
CA ALA A 63 9.38 8.90 -4.67
C ALA A 63 9.74 8.77 -6.15
N LEU A 64 8.83 8.25 -6.98
CA LEU A 64 9.00 8.15 -8.43
C LEU A 64 9.18 9.53 -9.08
N LYS A 65 8.39 10.53 -8.68
CA LYS A 65 8.54 11.90 -9.18
C LYS A 65 9.94 12.46 -8.90
N ASN A 66 10.50 12.19 -7.72
CA ASN A 66 11.83 12.64 -7.31
C ASN A 66 13.00 11.89 -7.98
N THR A 67 12.71 10.92 -8.85
CA THR A 67 13.72 10.21 -9.66
C THR A 67 13.90 10.76 -11.07
N MET A 68 13.12 11.78 -11.47
CA MET A 68 13.39 12.49 -12.71
C MET A 68 14.73 13.25 -12.60
N PRO A 69 15.62 13.18 -13.61
CA PRO A 69 16.91 13.88 -13.62
C PRO A 69 16.80 15.39 -13.46
#